data_AF-A0A379FSF2-F1
#
_entry.id   AF-A0A379FSF2-F1
#
_cell.length_a   1.000
_cell.length_b   1.000
_cell.length_c   1.000
_cell.angle_alpha   90.00
_cell.angle_beta   90.00
_cell.angle_gamma   90.00
#
_symmetry.space_group_name_H-M   'P 1'
#
loop_
_entity.id
_entity.type
_entity.pdbx_description
1 polymer ?
#
loop_
_entity_poly.entity_id
_entity_poly.type
_entity_poly.pdbx_seq_one_letter_code
_entity_poly.pdbx_strand_id
1 'polypeptide(L)'
;MITATRKPQQAVSRRQIIRSGLLWLVFLAPFFFLTYGQVNTYTATLNQVPSIVFSWETHIPFLPWSIIPYWSIDLFYGLSLFICTTVKNK
;
A
#
# COMPACT_ATOMS: atom_id res chain seq x y z
N MET A 1 -17.17 11.49 -48.41
CA MET A 1 -16.40 12.11 -47.31
C MET A 1 -17.23 11.93 -46.04
N ILE A 2 -16.93 10.93 -45.20
CA ILE A 2 -17.71 10.62 -43.99
C ILE A 2 -16.96 11.17 -42.78
N THR A 3 -17.48 12.22 -42.18
CA THR A 3 -16.96 12.82 -40.94
C THR A 3 -17.37 11.93 -39.76
N ALA A 4 -16.46 11.07 -39.29
CA ALA A 4 -16.67 10.35 -38.04
C ALA A 4 -16.62 11.35 -36.87
N THR A 5 -17.77 11.67 -36.29
CA THR A 5 -17.87 12.45 -35.05
C THR A 5 -17.32 11.61 -33.90
N ARG A 6 -16.07 11.85 -33.49
CA ARG A 6 -15.56 11.33 -32.21
C ARG A 6 -16.43 11.91 -31.09
N LYS A 7 -17.22 11.06 -30.44
CA LYS A 7 -17.89 11.41 -29.18
C LYS A 7 -16.81 11.87 -28.19
N PRO A 8 -16.96 13.02 -27.51
CA PRO A 8 -15.98 13.45 -26.52
C PRO A 8 -15.90 12.38 -25.43
N GLN A 9 -14.73 11.76 -25.32
CA GLN A 9 -14.41 10.77 -24.32
C GLN A 9 -14.60 11.40 -22.94
N GLN A 10 -15.61 10.97 -22.18
CA GLN A 10 -15.85 11.49 -20.84
C GLN A 10 -14.63 11.20 -19.97
N ALA A 11 -13.94 12.26 -19.56
CA ALA A 11 -12.86 12.16 -18.59
C ALA A 11 -13.44 11.80 -17.22
N VAL A 12 -12.87 10.78 -16.56
CA VAL A 12 -13.20 10.47 -15.16
C VAL A 12 -12.90 11.70 -14.31
N SER A 13 -13.87 12.15 -13.51
CA SER A 13 -13.68 13.33 -12.68
C SER A 13 -12.69 13.04 -11.54
N ARG A 14 -11.91 14.06 -11.14
CA ARG A 14 -10.99 13.97 -9.99
C ARG A 14 -11.69 13.48 -8.71
N ARG A 15 -12.96 13.87 -8.53
CA ARG A 15 -13.80 13.41 -7.42
C ARG A 15 -14.04 11.89 -7.44
N GLN A 16 -14.23 11.29 -8.62
CA GLN A 16 -14.39 9.84 -8.74
C GLN A 16 -13.09 9.12 -8.40
N ILE A 17 -11.94 9.62 -8.86
CA ILE A 17 -10.62 9.04 -8.53
C ILE A 17 -10.38 9.05 -7.01
N ILE A 18 -10.60 10.20 -6.37
CA ILE A 18 -10.44 10.33 -4.90
C ILE A 18 -11.40 9.40 -4.17
N ARG A 19 -12.67 9.31 -4.60
CA ARG A 19 -13.64 8.38 -3.99
C ARG A 19 -13.19 6.93 -4.10
N SER A 20 -12.72 6.51 -5.27
CA SER A 20 -12.17 5.16 -5.45
C SER A 20 -10.95 4.94 -4.57
N GLY A 21 -10.03 5.90 -4.47
CA GLY A 21 -8.86 5.83 -3.59
C GLY A 21 -9.25 5.70 -2.12
N LEU A 22 -10.24 6.47 -1.66
CA LEU A 22 -10.77 6.37 -0.29
C LEU A 22 -11.44 5.02 -0.02
N LEU A 23 -12.24 4.51 -0.96
CA LEU A 23 -12.88 3.19 -0.83
C LEU A 23 -11.83 2.08 -0.71
N TRP A 24 -10.79 2.13 -1.54
CA TRP A 24 -9.67 1.19 -1.44
C TRP A 24 -8.91 1.35 -0.14
N LEU A 25 -8.66 2.57 0.33
CA LEU A 25 -7.97 2.80 1.60
C LEU A 25 -8.77 2.23 2.79
N VAL A 26 -10.08 2.48 2.84
CA VAL A 26 -10.97 1.98 3.89
C VAL A 26 -11.06 0.45 3.88
N PHE A 27 -10.88 -0.19 2.74
CA PHE A 27 -10.83 -1.65 2.65
C PHE A 27 -9.44 -2.19 3.02
N LEU A 28 -8.38 -1.69 2.38
CA LEU A 28 -7.02 -2.21 2.47
C LEU A 28 -6.39 -1.96 3.84
N ALA A 29 -6.61 -0.80 4.46
CA ALA A 29 -6.01 -0.48 5.76
C ALA A 29 -6.45 -1.47 6.86
N PRO A 30 -7.76 -1.63 7.17
CA PRO A 30 -8.17 -2.60 8.19
C PRO A 30 -7.86 -4.04 7.77
N PHE A 31 -7.98 -4.39 6.48
CA PHE A 31 -7.61 -5.72 6.01
C PHE A 31 -6.14 -6.03 6.30
N PHE A 32 -5.23 -5.10 6.02
CA PHE A 32 -3.81 -5.23 6.30
C PHE A 32 -3.56 -5.36 7.80
N PHE A 33 -4.05 -4.43 8.63
CA PHE A 33 -3.80 -4.47 10.07
C PHE A 33 -4.38 -5.71 10.74
N LEU A 34 -5.55 -6.19 10.32
CA LEU A 34 -6.14 -7.42 10.85
C LEU A 34 -5.32 -8.65 10.47
N THR A 35 -5.04 -8.83 9.18
CA THR A 35 -4.32 -10.03 8.70
C THR A 35 -2.88 -10.06 9.20
N TYR A 36 -2.16 -8.93 9.09
CA TYR A 36 -0.81 -8.79 9.61
C TYR A 36 -0.78 -8.98 11.13
N GLY A 37 -1.67 -8.32 11.87
CA GLY A 37 -1.74 -8.44 13.33
C GLY A 37 -2.02 -9.88 13.78
N GLN A 38 -2.90 -10.60 13.09
CA GLN A 38 -3.16 -12.02 13.36
C GLN A 38 -1.92 -12.88 13.12
N VAL A 39 -1.27 -12.73 11.96
CA VAL A 39 -0.06 -13.49 11.64
C VAL A 39 1.08 -13.15 12.59
N ASN A 40 1.25 -11.87 12.94
CA ASN A 40 2.26 -11.42 13.88
C ASN A 40 2.03 -12.01 15.28
N THR A 41 0.78 -12.02 15.76
CA THR A 41 0.40 -12.63 17.04
C THR A 41 0.65 -14.14 17.01
N TYR A 42 0.25 -14.83 15.94
CA TYR A 42 0.51 -16.26 15.77
C TYR A 42 2.01 -16.57 15.77
N THR A 43 2.79 -15.79 15.01
CA THR A 43 4.24 -15.97 14.87
C THR A 43 4.96 -15.79 16.21
N ALA A 44 4.47 -14.87 17.05
CA ALA A 44 4.99 -14.68 18.40
C ALA A 44 4.78 -15.88 19.34
N THR A 45 3.87 -16.82 19.00
CA THR A 45 3.68 -18.07 19.77
C THR A 45 4.61 -19.21 19.34
N LEU A 46 5.30 -19.08 18.21
CA LEU A 46 6.19 -20.11 17.69
C LEU A 46 7.55 -20.04 18.40
N ASN A 47 8.07 -21.19 18.82
CA ASN A 47 9.40 -21.29 19.45
C ASN A 47 10.52 -20.82 18.51
N GLN A 48 10.35 -21.07 17.20
CA GLN A 48 11.30 -20.67 16.18
C GLN A 48 10.57 -20.44 14.86
N VAL A 49 10.97 -19.39 14.16
CA VAL A 49 10.55 -19.08 12.79
C VAL A 49 11.77 -19.33 11.91
N PRO A 50 11.69 -20.21 10.90
CA PRO A 50 12.82 -20.43 9.99
C PRO A 50 13.30 -19.11 9.36
N SER A 51 14.58 -18.80 9.51
CA SER A 51 15.20 -17.57 9.02
C SER A 51 16.56 -17.88 8.41
N ILE A 52 16.90 -17.19 7.32
CA ILE A 52 18.24 -17.20 6.74
C ILE A 52 18.97 -15.97 7.28
N VAL A 53 20.01 -16.18 8.08
CA VAL A 53 20.78 -15.12 8.75
C VAL A 53 22.26 -15.35 8.47
N PHE A 54 22.96 -14.30 8.05
CA PHE A 54 24.41 -14.35 7.84
C PHE A 54 25.18 -13.99 9.12
N SER A 55 26.40 -14.51 9.29
CA SER A 55 27.20 -14.32 10.52
C SER A 55 27.48 -12.84 10.86
N TRP A 56 27.56 -11.96 9.86
CA TRP A 56 27.79 -10.53 10.07
C TRP A 56 26.57 -9.80 10.65
N GLU A 57 25.34 -10.30 10.44
CA GLU A 57 24.10 -9.62 10.88
C GLU A 57 24.02 -9.49 12.41
N THR A 58 24.57 -10.47 13.14
CA THR A 58 24.62 -10.44 14.61
C THR A 58 25.46 -9.30 15.19
N HIS A 59 26.31 -8.67 14.38
CA HIS A 59 27.14 -7.53 14.78
C HIS A 59 26.40 -6.19 14.63
N ILE A 60 25.22 -6.18 14.01
CA ILE A 60 24.42 -4.97 13.81
C ILE A 60 23.43 -4.86 14.96
N PRO A 61 23.56 -3.85 15.84
CA PRO A 61 22.60 -3.64 16.91
C PRO A 61 21.26 -3.18 16.34
N PHE A 62 20.19 -3.50 17.06
CA PHE A 62 18.88 -2.91 16.77
C PHE A 62 18.92 -1.39 16.96
N LEU A 63 18.35 -0.64 16.02
CA LEU A 63 18.28 0.82 16.04
C LEU A 63 16.83 1.28 16.23
N PRO A 64 16.34 1.52 17.47
CA PRO A 64 14.92 1.78 17.70
C PRO A 64 14.36 2.99 16.95
N TRP A 65 15.19 4.00 16.69
CA TRP A 65 14.78 5.19 15.95
C TRP A 65 14.43 4.89 14.48
N SER A 66 14.95 3.81 13.89
CA SER A 66 14.65 3.42 12.50
C SER A 66 13.22 2.93 12.30
N ILE A 67 12.52 2.60 13.39
CA ILE A 67 11.09 2.27 13.38
C ILE A 67 10.26 3.45 12.87
N ILE A 68 10.64 4.70 13.20
CA ILE A 68 9.88 5.89 12.80
C ILE A 68 9.92 6.08 11.27
N PRO A 69 11.10 6.10 10.60
CA PRO A 69 11.18 6.07 9.15
C PRO A 69 10.47 4.86 8.54
N TYR A 70 10.58 3.68 9.15
CA TYR A 70 9.91 2.48 8.66
C TYR A 70 8.39 2.65 8.61
N TRP A 71 7.74 3.18 9.67
CA TRP A 71 6.30 3.45 9.70
C TRP A 71 5.84 4.49 8.66
N SER A 72 6.74 5.32 8.15
CA SER A 72 6.38 6.27 7.07
C SER A 72 5.91 5.55 5.80
N ILE A 73 6.28 4.27 5.61
CA ILE A 73 5.83 3.48 4.45
C ILE A 73 4.32 3.33 4.40
N ASP A 74 3.64 3.21 5.54
CA ASP A 74 2.19 3.06 5.62
C ASP A 74 1.49 4.35 5.15
N LEU A 75 2.04 5.50 5.55
CA LEU A 75 1.60 6.80 5.09
C LEU A 75 1.80 6.95 3.58
N PHE A 76 2.98 6.65 3.06
CA PHE A 76 3.26 6.71 1.62
C PHE A 76 2.39 5.75 0.82
N TYR A 77 2.11 4.57 1.34
CA TYR A 77 1.19 3.61 0.74
C TYR A 77 -0.22 4.19 0.60
N GLY A 78 -0.76 4.79 1.67
CA GLY A 78 -2.06 5.47 1.61
C GLY A 78 -2.08 6.65 0.63
N LEU A 79 -1.02 7.46 0.63
CA LEU A 79 -0.88 8.59 -0.29
C LEU A 79 -0.78 8.13 -1.76
N SER A 80 -0.18 6.97 -2.03
CA SER A 80 0.02 6.45 -3.39
C SER A 80 -1.30 6.32 -4.18
N LEU A 81 -2.41 6.05 -3.49
CA LEU A 81 -3.75 5.95 -4.10
C LEU A 81 -4.27 7.28 -4.68
N PHE A 82 -3.67 8.40 -4.29
CA PHE A 82 -4.06 9.75 -4.71
C PHE A 82 -3.04 10.42 -5.63
N ILE A 83 -1.85 9.84 -5.82
CA ILE A 83 -0.80 10.38 -6.70
C ILE A 83 -1.23 10.27 -8.18
N CYS A 84 -1.82 9.14 -8.57
CA CYS A 84 -2.30 8.95 -9.95
C CYS A 84 -3.65 9.65 -10.15
N THR A 85 -3.65 10.79 -10.85
CA THR A 85 -4.87 11.57 -11.14
C THR A 85 -5.44 11.34 -12.54
N THR A 86 -4.93 10.36 -13.28
CA THR A 86 -5.37 10.03 -14.64
C THR A 86 -5.83 8.58 -14.71
N VAL A 87 -6.93 8.34 -15.41
CA VAL A 87 -7.44 7.00 -15.69
C VAL A 87 -7.24 6.73 -17.16
N LYS A 88 -6.56 5.62 -17.50
CA LYS A 88 -6.45 5.19 -18.88
C LYS A 88 -7.81 4.67 -19.33
N ASN A 89 -8.50 5.43 -20.17
CA ASN A 89 -9.70 4.94 -20.85
C ASN A 89 -9.28 3.85 -21.85
N LYS A 90 -9.94 2.69 -21.76
CA LYS A 90 -9.79 1.59 -22.73
C LYS A 90 -10.40 1.98 -24.07
#